data_AF-A0A919XPU6-F1
#
_entry.id   AF-A0A919XPU6-F1
#
_cell.length_a   1.000
_cell.length_b   1.000
_cell.length_c   1.000
_cell.angle_alpha   90.00
_cell.angle_beta   90.00
_cell.angle_gamma   90.00
#
_symmetry.space_group_name_H-M   'P 1'
#
loop_
_entity.id
_entity.type
_entity.pdbx_description
1 polymer ?
#
loop_
_entity_poly.entity_id
_entity_poly.type
_entity_poly.pdbx_seq_one_letter_code
_entity_poly.pdbx_strand_id
1 'polypeptide(L)'
;MNMTEQRASGRSGGRNERIDGPRIRREKTTVRHMISIYCKIKHSSAGMDNELCPECRKLADYALYRLTYCRFGEDKSSCRNCEVHCYAPDYQQRIREVMRFAGMRMLWRHPWLTLRHMADERQGRK
;
A
#
# COMPACT_ATOMS: atom_id res chain seq x y z
N MET A 1 -41.14 -9.30 7.90
CA MET A 1 -40.82 -9.17 9.32
C MET A 1 -39.46 -8.50 9.43
N ASN A 2 -39.47 -7.21 9.72
CA ASN A 2 -38.29 -6.39 9.95
C ASN A 2 -37.67 -6.77 11.29
N MET A 3 -36.34 -6.86 11.38
CA MET A 3 -35.62 -6.66 12.62
C MET A 3 -34.36 -5.83 12.33
N THR A 4 -34.47 -4.54 12.68
CA THR A 4 -33.44 -3.69 13.33
C THR A 4 -32.08 -3.59 12.66
N GLU A 5 -31.75 -2.48 11.97
CA GLU A 5 -31.23 -1.23 12.55
C GLU A 5 -30.20 -1.41 13.67
N GLN A 6 -29.20 -0.52 13.65
CA GLN A 6 -28.18 -0.22 14.67
C GLN A 6 -26.82 -0.90 14.45
N ARG A 7 -25.66 -0.24 14.53
CA ARG A 7 -25.31 1.14 14.86
C ARG A 7 -23.82 1.31 14.53
N ALA A 8 -23.44 2.51 14.10
CA ALA A 8 -22.06 2.98 14.20
C ALA A 8 -21.59 2.97 15.66
N SER A 9 -20.45 2.33 15.94
CA SER A 9 -19.56 2.57 17.08
C SER A 9 -18.29 1.75 16.80
N GLY A 10 -17.07 2.27 16.77
CA GLY A 10 -16.51 3.18 17.75
C GLY A 10 -15.75 2.39 18.82
N ARG A 11 -14.53 1.93 18.46
CA ARG A 11 -13.34 1.74 19.32
C ARG A 11 -13.31 0.60 20.36
N SER A 12 -12.44 -0.40 20.12
CA SER A 12 -11.59 -1.21 21.05
C SER A 12 -11.38 -2.62 20.46
N GLY A 13 -10.22 -3.27 20.35
CA GLY A 13 -8.82 -2.99 20.68
C GLY A 13 -8.01 -4.28 20.40
N GLY A 14 -6.75 -4.18 19.96
CA GLY A 14 -5.84 -5.33 19.85
C GLY A 14 -4.63 -5.05 18.95
N ARG A 15 -3.42 -5.07 19.51
CA ARG A 15 -2.14 -4.73 18.85
C ARG A 15 -1.71 -5.69 17.71
N ASN A 16 -2.60 -6.54 17.18
CA ASN A 16 -2.24 -7.56 16.19
C ASN A 16 -3.43 -8.16 15.42
N GLU A 17 -4.48 -7.39 15.12
CA GLU A 17 -5.58 -7.89 14.27
C GLU A 17 -5.19 -7.81 12.78
N ARG A 18 -5.44 -8.89 12.03
CA ARG A 18 -5.17 -8.93 10.58
C ARG A 18 -6.21 -8.10 9.85
N ILE A 19 -5.77 -7.01 9.25
CA ILE A 19 -6.62 -6.11 8.47
C ILE A 19 -6.65 -6.57 7.00
N ASP A 20 -7.86 -6.84 6.54
CA ASP A 20 -8.14 -7.21 5.16
C ASP A 20 -9.44 -6.56 4.67
N GLY A 21 -9.58 -5.25 4.87
CA GLY A 21 -10.69 -4.52 4.25
C GLY A 21 -10.40 -4.17 2.77
N PRO A 22 -11.41 -3.66 2.05
CA PRO A 22 -11.31 -3.38 0.62
C PRO A 22 -10.22 -2.37 0.27
N ARG A 23 -9.94 -1.37 1.12
CA ARG A 23 -8.87 -0.41 0.89
C ARG A 23 -7.50 -1.05 1.07
N ILE A 24 -7.29 -1.76 2.18
CA ILE A 24 -6.01 -2.44 2.45
C ILE A 24 -5.71 -3.49 1.37
N ARG A 25 -6.71 -4.26 0.90
CA ARG A 25 -6.53 -5.17 -0.24
C ARG A 25 -6.08 -4.44 -1.51
N ARG A 26 -6.68 -3.30 -1.85
CA ARG A 26 -6.26 -2.49 -3.00
C ARG A 26 -4.82 -2.04 -2.86
N GLU A 27 -4.44 -1.52 -1.70
CA GLU A 27 -3.05 -1.10 -1.45
C GLU A 27 -2.05 -2.24 -1.54
N LYS A 28 -2.38 -3.43 -1.00
CA LYS A 28 -1.56 -4.64 -1.10
C LYS A 28 -1.32 -5.00 -2.58
N THR A 29 -2.37 -4.99 -3.39
CA THR A 29 -2.30 -5.26 -4.84
C THR A 29 -1.48 -4.20 -5.57
N THR A 30 -1.73 -2.91 -5.30
CA THR A 30 -0.99 -1.77 -5.87
C THR A 30 0.51 -1.91 -5.59
N VAL A 31 0.91 -2.11 -4.34
CA VAL A 31 2.33 -2.23 -3.95
C VAL A 31 2.98 -3.45 -4.60
N ARG A 32 2.30 -4.59 -4.62
CA ARG A 32 2.80 -5.81 -5.27
C ARG A 32 3.05 -5.60 -6.77
N HIS A 33 2.14 -4.92 -7.46
CA HIS A 33 2.33 -4.57 -8.87
C HIS A 33 3.49 -3.61 -9.11
N MET A 34 3.63 -2.58 -8.27
CA MET A 34 4.75 -1.64 -8.37
C MET A 34 6.11 -2.36 -8.21
N ILE A 35 6.20 -3.28 -7.25
CA ILE A 35 7.42 -4.08 -7.04
C ILE A 35 7.67 -5.03 -8.22
N SER A 36 6.62 -5.62 -8.80
CA SER A 36 6.75 -6.47 -10.00
C SER A 36 7.27 -5.68 -11.21
N ILE A 37 6.75 -4.49 -11.48
CA ILE A 37 7.23 -3.61 -12.56
C ILE A 37 8.70 -3.26 -12.32
N TYR A 38 9.06 -2.87 -11.09
CA TYR A 38 10.44 -2.56 -10.73
C TYR A 38 11.35 -3.76 -10.97
N CYS A 39 10.99 -4.93 -10.44
CA CYS A 39 11.76 -6.17 -10.56
C CYS A 39 12.00 -6.56 -12.02
N LYS A 40 10.95 -6.53 -12.85
CA LYS A 40 11.04 -6.93 -14.27
C LYS A 40 11.98 -6.02 -15.06
N ILE A 41 11.94 -4.72 -14.83
CA ILE A 41 12.72 -3.75 -15.60
C ILE A 41 14.14 -3.59 -15.05
N LYS A 42 14.30 -3.55 -13.72
CA LYS A 42 15.63 -3.34 -13.11
C LYS A 42 16.47 -4.59 -13.04
N HIS A 43 15.86 -5.76 -12.84
CA HIS A 43 16.57 -7.02 -12.64
C HIS A 43 16.36 -8.00 -13.80
N SER A 44 15.81 -7.54 -14.92
CA SER A 44 15.65 -8.28 -16.19
C SER A 44 15.27 -9.76 -16.00
N SER A 45 14.27 -10.00 -15.15
CA SER A 45 13.74 -11.33 -14.84
C SER A 45 14.80 -12.37 -14.44
N ALA A 46 15.52 -12.14 -13.34
CA ALA A 46 16.21 -13.22 -12.61
C ALA A 46 15.23 -14.20 -11.88
N GLY A 47 14.04 -14.40 -12.44
CA GLY A 47 12.99 -15.29 -11.96
C GLY A 47 12.24 -15.81 -13.17
N MET A 48 12.33 -17.12 -13.41
CA MET A 48 11.50 -17.81 -14.39
C MET A 48 10.01 -17.53 -14.06
N ASP A 49 9.19 -17.31 -15.09
CA ASP A 49 7.72 -17.35 -15.01
C ASP A 49 7.03 -16.34 -14.08
N ASN A 50 7.18 -15.03 -14.36
CA ASN A 50 6.47 -13.94 -13.67
C ASN A 50 6.74 -13.82 -12.15
N GLU A 51 7.70 -14.58 -11.62
CA GLU A 51 8.06 -14.50 -10.22
C GLU A 51 8.97 -13.30 -9.90
N LEU A 52 8.80 -12.74 -8.70
CA LEU A 52 9.72 -11.74 -8.16
C LEU A 52 11.05 -12.41 -7.83
N CYS A 53 12.17 -11.75 -8.15
CA CYS A 53 13.48 -12.16 -7.67
C CYS A 53 13.51 -12.19 -6.13
N PRO A 54 14.43 -12.94 -5.49
CA PRO A 54 14.44 -13.13 -4.03
C PRO A 54 14.44 -11.81 -3.25
N GLU A 55 15.13 -10.80 -3.75
CA GLU A 55 15.21 -9.49 -3.12
C GLU A 55 13.90 -8.69 -3.19
N CYS A 56 13.23 -8.72 -4.35
CA CYS A 56 11.95 -8.05 -4.54
C CYS A 56 10.82 -8.80 -3.83
N ARG A 57 10.91 -10.13 -3.72
CA ARG A 57 9.99 -10.96 -2.93
C ARG A 57 10.03 -10.57 -1.45
N LYS A 58 11.24 -10.49 -0.86
CA LYS A 58 11.43 -10.01 0.53
C LYS A 58 10.82 -8.63 0.77
N LEU A 59 11.00 -7.70 -0.18
CA LEU A 59 10.41 -6.36 -0.10
C LEU A 59 8.88 -6.39 -0.16
N ALA A 60 8.31 -7.20 -1.06
CA ALA A 60 6.87 -7.35 -1.21
C ALA A 60 6.24 -7.96 0.05
N ASP A 61 6.81 -9.06 0.57
CA ASP A 61 6.30 -9.73 1.76
C ASP A 61 6.35 -8.81 2.99
N TYR A 62 7.44 -8.06 3.14
CA TYR A 62 7.55 -7.05 4.19
C TYR A 62 6.46 -5.97 4.06
N ALA A 63 6.25 -5.44 2.86
CA ALA A 63 5.25 -4.41 2.64
C ALA A 63 3.81 -4.91 2.91
N LEU A 64 3.50 -6.13 2.44
CA LEU A 64 2.21 -6.79 2.67
C LEU A 64 1.97 -7.07 4.16
N TYR A 65 3.01 -7.49 4.87
CA TYR A 65 2.97 -7.68 6.31
C TYR A 65 2.64 -6.37 7.04
N ARG A 66 3.32 -5.27 6.71
CA ARG A 66 3.04 -3.96 7.33
C ARG A 66 1.64 -3.43 7.01
N LEU A 67 1.10 -3.72 5.82
CA LEU A 67 -0.27 -3.38 5.45
C LEU A 67 -1.29 -4.22 6.23
N THR A 68 -1.03 -5.51 6.41
CA THR A 68 -1.91 -6.44 7.13
C THR A 68 -2.07 -6.03 8.60
N TYR A 69 -1.03 -5.48 9.22
CA TYR A 69 -1.07 -5.05 10.63
C TYR A 69 -0.99 -3.52 10.76
N CYS A 70 -1.51 -2.78 9.78
CA CYS A 70 -1.46 -1.34 9.79
C CYS A 70 -2.34 -0.77 10.90
N ARG A 71 -1.79 0.02 11.82
CA ARG A 71 -2.58 0.64 12.91
C ARG A 71 -3.77 1.50 12.46
N PHE A 72 -3.73 1.99 11.22
CA PHE A 72 -4.77 2.84 10.64
C PHE A 72 -5.78 2.05 9.80
N GLY A 73 -5.46 0.81 9.42
CA GLY A 73 -6.34 -0.04 8.63
C GLY A 73 -6.99 0.66 7.44
N GLU A 74 -8.33 0.66 7.42
CA GLU A 74 -9.13 1.25 6.34
C GLU A 74 -9.16 2.78 6.36
N ASP A 75 -8.86 3.42 7.50
CA ASP A 75 -8.78 4.88 7.64
C ASP A 75 -7.42 5.43 7.18
N LYS A 76 -6.51 4.56 6.75
CA LYS A 76 -5.17 4.93 6.31
C LYS A 76 -5.21 5.82 5.07
N SER A 77 -4.61 7.01 5.12
CA SER A 77 -4.52 7.92 3.98
C SER A 77 -3.53 7.45 2.90
N SER A 78 -2.24 7.66 3.11
CA SER A 78 -1.12 7.25 2.23
C SER A 78 0.11 6.93 3.10
N CYS A 79 0.90 5.93 2.72
CA CYS A 79 2.17 5.61 3.42
C CYS A 79 3.11 6.82 3.50
N ARG A 80 3.08 7.71 2.50
CA ARG A 80 3.96 8.89 2.45
C ARG A 80 3.60 9.92 3.52
N ASN A 81 2.32 10.03 3.86
CA ASN A 81 1.80 11.00 4.82
C ASN A 81 1.40 10.35 6.15
N CYS A 82 1.97 9.18 6.44
CA CYS A 82 1.66 8.42 7.62
C CYS A 82 2.38 9.02 8.82
N GLU A 83 1.65 9.36 9.89
CA GLU A 83 2.24 9.95 11.10
C GLU A 83 3.19 8.99 11.83
N VAL A 84 3.07 7.68 11.60
CA VAL A 84 3.97 6.69 12.20
C VAL A 84 5.02 6.18 11.23
N HIS A 85 6.25 6.12 11.72
CA HIS A 85 7.34 5.50 10.99
C HIS A 85 7.30 3.98 11.16
N CYS A 86 6.55 3.31 10.27
CA CYS A 86 6.36 1.86 10.36
C CYS A 86 7.37 1.05 9.53
N TYR A 87 8.09 1.62 8.57
CA TYR A 87 9.09 0.87 7.80
C TYR A 87 10.45 0.95 8.47
N ALA A 88 11.22 -0.14 8.44
CA ALA A 88 12.64 -0.09 8.78
C ALA A 88 13.38 0.74 7.70
N PRO A 89 14.46 1.46 8.06
CA PRO A 89 15.10 2.44 7.18
C PRO A 89 15.55 1.86 5.84
N ASP A 90 16.08 0.63 5.83
CA ASP A 90 16.54 -0.03 4.60
C ASP A 90 15.39 -0.35 3.65
N TYR A 91 14.31 -0.94 4.16
CA TYR A 91 13.11 -1.22 3.36
C TYR A 91 12.41 0.05 2.91
N GLN A 92 12.48 1.12 3.72
CA GLN A 92 11.90 2.42 3.38
C GLN A 92 12.59 3.06 2.17
N GLN A 93 13.92 2.99 2.11
CA GLN A 93 14.67 3.49 0.94
C GLN A 93 14.31 2.70 -0.32
N ARG A 94 14.30 1.37 -0.22
CA ARG A 94 13.97 0.47 -1.34
C ARG A 94 12.53 0.68 -1.84
N ILE A 95 11.54 0.79 -0.95
CA ILE A 95 10.16 1.03 -1.37
C ILE A 95 9.98 2.43 -1.96
N ARG A 96 10.71 3.45 -1.49
CA ARG A 96 10.70 4.78 -2.12
C ARG A 96 11.27 4.74 -3.54
N GLU A 97 12.34 3.98 -3.75
CA GLU A 97 12.91 3.79 -5.08
C GLU A 97 11.90 3.11 -6.01
N VAL A 98 11.27 2.01 -5.55
CA VAL A 98 10.18 1.33 -6.27
C VAL A 98 9.03 2.30 -6.56
N MET A 99 8.60 3.09 -5.58
CA MET A 99 7.52 4.06 -5.75
C MET A 99 7.87 5.15 -6.76
N ARG A 100 9.08 5.69 -6.74
CA ARG A 100 9.56 6.69 -7.72
C ARG A 100 9.66 6.08 -9.12
N PHE A 101 10.14 4.85 -9.22
CA PHE A 101 10.33 4.16 -10.48
C PHE A 101 9.01 3.72 -11.13
N ALA A 102 8.13 3.08 -10.34
CA ALA A 102 6.87 2.53 -10.81
C ALA A 102 5.72 3.56 -10.77
N GLY A 103 5.81 4.61 -9.94
CA GLY A 103 4.74 5.59 -9.75
C GLY A 103 4.36 6.32 -11.04
N MET A 104 5.34 6.88 -11.75
CA MET A 104 5.08 7.52 -13.05
C MET A 104 4.66 6.51 -14.11
N ARG A 105 4.95 5.22 -13.96
CA ARG A 105 4.56 4.14 -14.90
C ARG A 105 3.18 3.56 -14.60
N MET A 106 2.70 3.69 -13.36
CA MET A 106 1.34 3.35 -12.92
C MET A 106 0.33 4.47 -13.25
N LEU A 107 0.77 5.73 -13.24
CA LEU A 107 -0.03 6.90 -13.63
C LEU A 107 -0.67 6.74 -15.02
N TRP A 108 0.06 6.10 -15.95
CA TRP A 108 -0.38 5.89 -17.33
C TRP A 108 -1.44 4.79 -17.47
N ARG A 109 -1.71 4.00 -16.42
CA ARG A 109 -2.61 2.85 -16.46
C ARG A 109 -3.89 3.03 -15.62
N HIS A 110 -3.84 3.83 -14.55
CA HIS A 110 -5.00 4.21 -13.73
C HIS A 110 -5.06 5.73 -13.49
N PRO A 111 -5.42 6.53 -14.52
CA PRO A 111 -5.39 8.00 -14.44
C PRO A 111 -6.31 8.61 -13.37
N TRP A 112 -7.40 7.92 -13.00
CA TRP A 112 -8.39 8.41 -12.04
C TRP A 112 -7.96 8.32 -10.56
N LEU A 113 -7.05 7.42 -10.19
CA LEU A 113 -6.60 7.29 -8.79
C LEU A 113 -5.71 8.47 -8.36
N THR A 114 -4.93 9.01 -9.30
CA THR A 114 -4.04 10.15 -9.04
C THR A 114 -4.76 11.49 -9.05
N LEU A 115 -5.81 11.66 -9.86
CA LEU A 115 -6.66 12.85 -9.85
C LEU A 115 -7.36 13.03 -8.50
N ARG A 116 -7.81 11.94 -7.87
CA ARG A 116 -8.40 11.99 -6.51
C ARG A 116 -7.36 12.31 -5.43
N HIS A 117 -6.13 11.82 -5.57
CA HIS A 117 -5.04 12.12 -4.64
C HIS A 117 -4.53 13.56 -4.73
N MET A 118 -4.50 14.16 -5.93
CA MET A 118 -4.10 15.57 -6.10
C MET A 118 -5.15 16.55 -5.56
N ALA A 119 -6.43 16.15 -5.48
CA ALA A 119 -7.48 16.97 -4.88
C ALA A 119 -7.37 17.02 -3.34
N ASP A 120 -6.99 15.91 -2.70
CA ASP A 120 -6.78 15.83 -1.24
C ASP A 120 -5.56 16.64 -0.77
N GLU A 121 -4.50 16.76 -1.59
CA GLU A 121 -3.31 17.57 -1.26
C GLU A 121 -3.60 19.09 -1.17
N ARG A 122 -4.76 19.58 -1.63
CA ARG A 122 -5.15 21.00 -1.53
C ARG A 122 -6.02 21.37 -0.32
N GLN A 123 -6.57 20.40 0.42
CA GLN A 123 -7.48 20.67 1.56
C GLN A 123 -6.81 20.56 2.94
N GLY A 124 -5.47 20.50 3.00
CA GLY A 124 -4.70 20.42 4.25
C GLY A 124 -3.91 21.68 4.61
N ARG A 125 -4.36 22.88 4.23
CA ARG A 125 -3.74 24.15 4.63
C ARG A 125 -4.77 25.01 5.39
N LYS A 126 -4.78 24.88 6.70
CA LYS A 126 -4.89 26.04 7.58
C LYS A 126 -3.47 26.45 7.93
#